data_AF-X0UYH4-F1
#
_entry.id   AF-X0UYH4-F1
#
_cell.length_a   1.000
_cell.length_b   1.000
_cell.length_c   1.000
_cell.angle_alpha   90.00
_cell.angle_beta   90.00
_cell.angle_gamma   90.00
#
_symmetry.space_group_name_H-M   'P 1'
#
loop_
_entity.id
_entity.type
_entity.pdbx_description
1 polymer ?
#
loop_
_entity_poly.entity_id
_entity_poly.type
_entity_poly.pdbx_seq_one_letter_code
_entity_poly.pdbx_strand_id
1 'polypeptide(L)'
;ENTSDNSYDGEKLQLLLHDESGKWERPENILNNWRVTKTCLRLGSKVIGKCMMGSTSNALDKGGRNFKDLFESSDCRNRNSNGQTKSGLYNLFIPMEWNMEGFIDMYGMPVFKNPEKPIKGIDNELITQGAVDYWENEVESLSSDPDALNEFYRQFPRTESHAFRDESKQSLFNLTKIYQQIDYNDSINLHHYTTQGSFHWQNGIKDSKVIWSPNKRGRFFVTYIPKASMQNNVVVKGGRMYPGNEHVGSFGCDSYDISGVVVGKGS
;
A
#
# COMPACT_ATOMS: atom_id res chain seq x y z
N GLU A 1 -31.04 -11.09 -18.23
CA GLU A 1 -29.61 -11.17 -17.85
C GLU A 1 -28.93 -9.94 -18.41
N ASN A 2 -28.56 -8.99 -17.55
CA ASN A 2 -27.84 -7.76 -17.94
C ASN A 2 -26.52 -7.79 -17.17
N THR A 3 -25.41 -7.48 -17.83
CA THR A 3 -23.99 -7.57 -17.38
C THR A 3 -23.40 -8.99 -17.27
N SER A 4 -23.21 -9.65 -18.42
CA SER A 4 -22.20 -10.72 -18.61
C SER A 4 -20.93 -10.17 -19.27
N ASP A 5 -19.81 -10.90 -19.17
CA ASP A 5 -18.50 -10.58 -19.77
C ASP A 5 -18.55 -10.05 -21.24
N ASN A 6 -19.54 -10.47 -22.04
CA ASN A 6 -19.72 -10.09 -23.46
C ASN A 6 -20.91 -9.15 -23.72
N SER A 7 -21.36 -8.38 -22.73
CA SER A 7 -22.56 -7.52 -22.89
C SER A 7 -22.42 -6.40 -23.92
N TYR A 8 -21.19 -6.10 -24.37
CA TYR A 8 -20.91 -5.02 -25.30
C TYR A 8 -20.36 -5.57 -26.61
N ASP A 9 -21.22 -5.60 -27.62
CA ASP A 9 -20.87 -5.98 -28.99
C ASP A 9 -21.18 -4.81 -29.95
N GLY A 10 -20.14 -4.26 -30.59
CA GLY A 10 -20.28 -3.46 -31.83
C GLY A 10 -20.56 -1.94 -31.76
N GLU A 11 -21.06 -1.37 -30.67
CA GLU A 11 -21.46 0.06 -30.67
C GLU A 11 -20.44 1.03 -30.06
N LYS A 12 -20.29 2.21 -30.67
CA LYS A 12 -19.45 3.31 -30.19
C LYS A 12 -20.06 3.91 -28.94
N LEU A 13 -19.36 3.80 -27.81
CA LEU A 13 -19.82 4.31 -26.53
C LEU A 13 -19.21 5.69 -26.25
N GLN A 14 -20.03 6.66 -25.83
CA GLN A 14 -19.54 8.00 -25.46
C GLN A 14 -19.16 8.10 -23.98
N LEU A 15 -19.94 7.47 -23.10
CA LEU A 15 -19.73 7.49 -21.66
C LEU A 15 -20.08 6.12 -21.08
N LEU A 16 -19.18 5.59 -20.27
CA LEU A 16 -19.37 4.41 -19.45
C LEU A 16 -19.23 4.81 -17.98
N LEU A 17 -20.23 4.48 -17.17
CA LEU A 17 -20.20 4.70 -15.74
C LEU A 17 -20.23 3.34 -15.07
N HIS A 18 -19.09 2.95 -14.50
CA HIS A 18 -18.97 1.78 -13.67
C HIS A 18 -18.90 2.21 -12.21
N ASP A 19 -19.84 1.70 -11.43
CA ASP A 19 -19.83 1.82 -9.98
C ASP A 19 -19.51 0.46 -9.36
N GLU A 20 -18.97 0.47 -8.14
CA GLU A 20 -18.58 -0.72 -7.37
C GLU A 20 -17.73 -1.74 -8.16
N SER A 21 -16.84 -1.25 -9.03
CA SER A 21 -16.09 -2.09 -9.99
C SER A 21 -15.10 -3.06 -9.34
N GLY A 22 -14.72 -2.77 -8.10
CA GLY A 22 -13.87 -3.61 -7.27
C GLY A 22 -14.59 -4.74 -6.55
N LYS A 23 -15.92 -4.85 -6.69
CA LYS A 23 -16.74 -5.90 -6.07
C LYS A 23 -17.12 -7.04 -7.02
N TRP A 24 -16.52 -7.10 -8.21
CA TRP A 24 -16.81 -8.14 -9.19
C TRP A 24 -16.21 -9.47 -8.75
N GLU A 25 -17.06 -10.43 -8.39
CA GLU A 25 -16.69 -11.76 -7.93
C GLU A 25 -16.73 -12.80 -9.05
N ARG A 26 -16.00 -13.91 -8.86
CA ARG A 26 -15.98 -15.02 -9.82
C ARG A 26 -17.40 -15.56 -10.05
N PRO A 27 -17.77 -15.94 -11.30
CA PRO A 27 -16.88 -16.10 -12.46
C PRO A 27 -16.55 -14.80 -13.21
N GLU A 28 -17.29 -13.72 -12.96
CA GLU A 28 -17.11 -12.43 -13.66
C GLU A 28 -15.80 -11.75 -13.25
N ASN A 29 -15.20 -11.00 -14.18
CA ASN A 29 -13.93 -10.33 -13.92
C ASN A 29 -13.87 -8.96 -14.57
N ILE A 30 -13.68 -7.92 -13.76
CA ILE A 30 -13.56 -6.53 -14.23
C ILE A 30 -12.44 -6.35 -15.27
N LEU A 31 -11.34 -7.11 -15.18
CA LEU A 31 -10.26 -7.08 -16.17
C LEU A 31 -10.70 -7.64 -17.53
N ASN A 32 -11.54 -8.69 -17.54
CA ASN A 32 -12.08 -9.26 -18.76
C ASN A 32 -13.12 -8.32 -19.37
N ASN A 33 -14.06 -7.85 -18.55
CA ASN A 33 -15.05 -6.86 -18.97
C ASN A 33 -14.37 -5.61 -19.55
N TRP A 34 -13.37 -5.05 -18.85
CA TRP A 34 -12.68 -3.85 -19.31
C TRP A 34 -11.95 -4.05 -20.64
N ARG A 35 -11.40 -5.25 -20.91
CA ARG A 35 -10.79 -5.55 -22.21
C ARG A 35 -11.80 -5.44 -23.35
N VAL A 36 -13.04 -5.83 -23.12
CA VAL A 36 -14.13 -5.72 -24.10
C VAL A 36 -14.63 -4.28 -24.18
N THR A 37 -15.06 -3.68 -23.06
CA THR A 37 -15.70 -2.35 -23.03
C THR A 37 -14.77 -1.21 -23.46
N LYS A 38 -13.46 -1.33 -23.21
CA LYS A 38 -12.46 -0.39 -23.72
C LYS A 38 -12.48 -0.27 -25.24
N THR A 39 -12.82 -1.35 -25.96
CA THR A 39 -12.88 -1.31 -27.44
C THR A 39 -14.06 -0.47 -27.93
N CYS A 40 -15.17 -0.44 -27.20
CA CYS A 40 -16.33 0.41 -27.51
C CYS A 40 -16.03 1.91 -27.33
N LEU A 41 -15.07 2.26 -26.46
CA LEU A 41 -14.65 3.63 -26.16
C LEU A 41 -13.51 4.13 -27.08
N ARG A 42 -13.02 3.28 -27.98
CA ARG A 42 -11.85 3.60 -28.83
C ARG A 42 -12.02 3.08 -30.26
N LEU A 43 -11.84 3.97 -31.24
CA LEU A 43 -11.77 3.62 -32.65
C LEU A 43 -10.34 3.77 -33.17
N GLY A 44 -9.63 2.65 -33.35
CA GLY A 44 -8.21 2.66 -33.72
C GLY A 44 -7.36 3.37 -32.65
N SER A 45 -6.66 4.44 -33.04
CA SER A 45 -5.89 5.30 -32.11
C SER A 45 -6.74 6.37 -31.41
N LYS A 46 -7.98 6.61 -31.88
CA LYS A 46 -8.82 7.69 -31.37
C LYS A 46 -9.67 7.21 -30.20
N VAL A 47 -9.52 7.87 -29.05
CA VAL A 47 -10.45 7.74 -27.92
C VAL A 47 -11.72 8.52 -28.27
N ILE A 48 -12.86 7.83 -28.30
CA ILE A 48 -14.16 8.39 -28.72
C ILE A 48 -15.17 8.48 -27.58
N GLY A 49 -14.89 7.87 -26.44
CA GLY A 49 -15.68 7.96 -25.22
C GLY A 49 -14.82 7.93 -23.96
N LYS A 50 -15.47 8.13 -22.80
CA LYS A 50 -14.82 8.08 -21.49
C LYS A 50 -15.46 7.04 -20.58
N CYS A 51 -14.67 6.52 -19.65
CA CYS A 51 -15.15 5.66 -18.58
C CYS A 51 -14.85 6.35 -17.25
N MET A 52 -15.84 6.40 -16.36
CA MET A 52 -15.63 6.67 -14.94
C MET A 52 -15.87 5.37 -14.20
N MET A 53 -14.85 4.92 -13.46
CA MET A 53 -14.85 3.63 -12.80
C MET A 53 -14.56 3.83 -11.32
N GLY A 54 -15.61 3.94 -10.53
CA GLY A 54 -15.57 4.12 -9.08
C GLY A 54 -15.68 2.78 -8.35
N SER A 55 -15.00 2.65 -7.22
CA SER A 55 -15.24 1.55 -6.28
C SER A 55 -14.59 1.83 -4.93
N THR A 56 -15.20 1.29 -3.87
CA THR A 56 -14.48 0.88 -2.67
C THR A 56 -13.77 -0.45 -2.96
N SER A 57 -12.54 -0.67 -2.48
CA SER A 57 -11.88 -1.96 -2.68
C SER A 57 -12.50 -3.02 -1.76
N ASN A 58 -13.11 -4.05 -2.35
CA ASN A 58 -13.41 -5.27 -1.61
C ASN A 58 -12.11 -5.97 -1.21
N ALA A 59 -12.25 -7.03 -0.41
CA ALA A 59 -11.14 -7.90 -0.05
C ALA A 59 -10.43 -8.39 -1.32
N LEU A 60 -9.12 -8.62 -1.23
CA LEU A 60 -8.33 -8.93 -2.43
C LEU A 60 -8.81 -10.22 -3.11
N ASP A 61 -9.32 -11.16 -2.33
CA ASP A 61 -9.92 -12.43 -2.78
C ASP A 61 -11.31 -12.28 -3.42
N LYS A 62 -12.07 -11.25 -3.06
CA LYS A 62 -13.43 -10.94 -3.57
C LYS A 62 -13.43 -9.84 -4.64
N GLY A 63 -12.54 -9.97 -5.62
CA GLY A 63 -12.44 -9.05 -6.76
C GLY A 63 -11.51 -7.86 -6.55
N GLY A 64 -11.12 -7.55 -5.30
CA GLY A 64 -10.22 -6.44 -4.97
C GLY A 64 -8.86 -6.53 -5.66
N ARG A 65 -8.30 -7.75 -5.84
CA ARG A 65 -7.03 -7.95 -6.55
C ARG A 65 -7.10 -7.56 -8.02
N ASN A 66 -8.18 -7.91 -8.71
CA ASN A 66 -8.37 -7.55 -10.13
C ASN A 66 -8.51 -6.04 -10.29
N PHE A 67 -9.19 -5.38 -9.34
CA PHE A 67 -9.32 -3.93 -9.33
C PHE A 67 -7.99 -3.23 -9.01
N LYS A 68 -7.20 -3.78 -8.08
CA LYS A 68 -5.84 -3.30 -7.80
C LYS A 68 -4.95 -3.39 -9.04
N ASP A 69 -4.95 -4.53 -9.74
CA ASP A 69 -4.19 -4.69 -11.00
C ASP A 69 -4.65 -3.67 -12.06
N LEU A 70 -5.96 -3.39 -12.13
CA LEU A 70 -6.51 -2.38 -13.03
C LEU A 70 -6.06 -0.97 -12.62
N PHE A 71 -6.10 -0.64 -11.34
CA PHE A 71 -5.66 0.64 -10.78
C PHE A 71 -4.16 0.86 -11.05
N GLU A 72 -3.30 -0.09 -10.72
CA GLU A 72 -1.84 0.02 -10.95
C GLU A 72 -1.50 0.10 -12.44
N SER A 73 -2.22 -0.63 -13.30
CA SER A 73 -2.04 -0.55 -14.75
C SER A 73 -2.56 0.75 -15.38
N SER A 74 -3.20 1.60 -14.59
CA SER A 74 -3.70 2.93 -14.95
C SER A 74 -2.77 4.07 -14.51
N ASP A 75 -1.59 3.75 -13.96
CA ASP A 75 -0.60 4.75 -13.54
C ASP A 75 -0.09 5.59 -14.72
N CYS A 76 -0.36 6.90 -14.66
CA CYS A 76 0.03 7.88 -15.67
C CYS A 76 1.55 8.01 -15.87
N ARG A 77 2.36 7.59 -14.89
CA ARG A 77 3.83 7.57 -14.96
C ARG A 77 4.33 6.43 -15.86
N ASN A 78 3.52 5.37 -16.03
CA ASN A 78 3.86 4.17 -16.77
C ASN A 78 3.07 4.11 -18.08
N ARG A 79 3.59 4.79 -19.11
CA ARG A 79 2.98 4.82 -20.45
C ARG A 79 3.79 4.02 -21.45
N ASN A 80 3.10 3.38 -22.39
CA ASN A 80 3.74 2.77 -23.54
C ASN A 80 4.26 3.84 -24.53
N SER A 81 4.98 3.41 -25.56
CA SER A 81 5.50 4.31 -26.62
C SER A 81 4.41 5.05 -27.39
N ASN A 82 3.15 4.65 -27.27
CA ASN A 82 1.99 5.33 -27.86
C ASN A 82 1.34 6.34 -26.88
N GLY A 83 1.95 6.60 -25.72
CA GLY A 83 1.47 7.56 -24.72
C GLY A 83 0.27 7.09 -23.90
N GLN A 84 -0.09 5.80 -23.95
CA GLN A 84 -1.23 5.25 -23.19
C GLN A 84 -0.75 4.42 -22.00
N THR A 85 -1.51 4.49 -20.90
CA THR A 85 -1.39 3.54 -19.79
C THR A 85 -1.78 2.15 -20.27
N LYS A 86 -1.34 1.09 -19.57
CA LYS A 86 -1.64 -0.30 -19.94
C LYS A 86 -3.15 -0.55 -19.96
N SER A 87 -3.88 -0.05 -18.96
CA SER A 87 -5.34 -0.10 -18.91
C SER A 87 -6.01 0.84 -19.91
N GLY A 88 -5.38 1.96 -20.27
CA GLY A 88 -6.02 3.05 -21.01
C GLY A 88 -6.86 3.99 -20.13
N LEU A 89 -6.90 3.74 -18.81
CA LEU A 89 -7.51 4.60 -17.79
C LEU A 89 -6.44 5.43 -17.07
N TYR A 90 -6.89 6.34 -16.23
CA TYR A 90 -6.06 7.05 -15.26
C TYR A 90 -6.46 6.59 -13.86
N ASN A 91 -5.47 6.22 -13.05
CA ASN A 91 -5.72 5.99 -11.63
C ASN A 91 -5.93 7.32 -10.91
N LEU A 92 -6.87 7.33 -9.97
CA LEU A 92 -7.15 8.44 -9.07
C LEU A 92 -7.55 7.85 -7.73
N PHE A 93 -6.80 8.22 -6.69
CA PHE A 93 -7.17 7.94 -5.31
C PHE A 93 -7.56 9.25 -4.65
N ILE A 94 -8.74 9.30 -4.04
CA ILE A 94 -9.21 10.44 -3.27
C ILE A 94 -9.29 9.97 -1.81
N PRO A 95 -8.43 10.50 -0.92
CA PRO A 95 -8.48 10.19 0.50
C PRO A 95 -9.85 10.56 1.10
N MET A 96 -10.29 9.80 2.10
CA MET A 96 -11.61 9.99 2.71
C MET A 96 -11.83 11.42 3.22
N GLU A 97 -10.77 12.12 3.68
CA GLU A 97 -10.87 13.46 4.28
C GLU A 97 -11.41 14.50 3.30
N TRP A 98 -11.37 14.23 2.00
CA TRP A 98 -11.89 15.14 0.99
C TRP A 98 -13.40 15.06 0.77
N ASN A 99 -14.04 13.96 1.16
CA ASN A 99 -15.46 13.71 0.88
C ASN A 99 -16.19 13.05 2.06
N MET A 100 -15.65 13.13 3.28
CA MET A 100 -16.29 12.57 4.45
C MET A 100 -17.53 13.39 4.81
N GLU A 101 -18.69 12.74 4.79
CA GLU A 101 -19.97 13.36 5.14
C GLU A 101 -19.95 13.85 6.60
N GLY A 102 -20.62 14.97 6.86
CA GLY A 102 -20.57 15.67 8.16
C GLY A 102 -19.37 16.60 8.35
N PHE A 103 -18.41 16.61 7.42
CA PHE A 103 -17.21 17.46 7.48
C PHE A 103 -17.03 18.36 6.26
N ILE A 104 -18.12 18.65 5.53
CA ILE A 104 -18.10 19.49 4.31
C ILE A 104 -18.85 20.79 4.60
N ASP A 105 -18.17 21.92 4.40
CA ASP A 105 -18.75 23.24 4.62
C ASP A 105 -19.82 23.61 3.57
N MET A 106 -20.51 24.73 3.78
CA MET A 106 -21.54 25.23 2.84
C MET A 106 -21.02 25.51 1.41
N TYR A 107 -19.70 25.59 1.20
CA TYR A 107 -19.08 25.83 -0.09
C TYR A 107 -18.58 24.55 -0.76
N GLY A 108 -18.82 23.38 -0.15
CA GLY A 108 -18.35 22.09 -0.64
C GLY A 108 -16.88 21.81 -0.32
N MET A 109 -16.28 22.55 0.62
CA MET A 109 -14.88 22.34 1.03
C MET A 109 -14.80 21.45 2.28
N PRO A 110 -13.90 20.47 2.30
CA PRO A 110 -13.70 19.63 3.47
C PRO A 110 -13.04 20.41 4.62
N VAL A 111 -13.55 20.21 5.83
CA VAL A 111 -12.97 20.70 7.08
C VAL A 111 -12.04 19.63 7.63
N PHE A 112 -10.74 19.76 7.33
CA PHE A 112 -9.76 18.72 7.70
C PHE A 112 -9.49 18.62 9.19
N LYS A 113 -9.29 19.76 9.85
CA LYS A 113 -8.95 19.84 11.28
C LYS A 113 -10.01 20.62 12.04
N ASN A 114 -10.05 20.43 13.35
CA ASN A 114 -10.93 21.10 14.29
C ASN A 114 -10.83 22.62 14.07
N PRO A 115 -11.93 23.26 13.67
CA PRO A 115 -11.90 24.69 13.42
C PRO A 115 -11.92 25.46 14.74
N GLU A 116 -11.28 26.63 14.78
CA GLU A 116 -11.30 27.50 15.98
C GLU A 116 -12.72 27.96 16.35
N LYS A 117 -13.59 28.06 15.35
CA LYS A 117 -15.00 28.41 15.49
C LYS A 117 -15.83 27.42 14.70
N PRO A 118 -17.02 27.01 15.19
CA PRO A 118 -17.89 26.10 14.45
C PRO A 118 -18.15 26.61 13.04
N ILE A 119 -17.94 25.74 12.04
CA ILE A 119 -18.19 26.03 10.63
C ILE A 119 -19.56 25.48 10.27
N LYS A 120 -20.35 26.23 9.50
CA LYS A 120 -21.64 25.72 9.04
C LYS A 120 -21.43 24.72 7.90
N GLY A 121 -21.95 23.51 8.07
CA GLY A 121 -21.93 22.43 7.09
C GLY A 121 -22.99 22.62 6.00
N ILE A 122 -22.84 21.83 4.93
CA ILE A 122 -23.78 21.82 3.79
C ILE A 122 -25.19 21.34 4.18
N ASP A 123 -25.29 20.55 5.24
CA ASP A 123 -26.50 20.09 5.91
C ASP A 123 -27.13 21.13 6.86
N ASN A 124 -26.51 22.30 7.00
CA ASN A 124 -26.80 23.34 8.00
C ASN A 124 -26.43 22.98 9.44
N GLU A 125 -25.73 21.87 9.68
CA GLU A 125 -25.21 21.55 11.01
C GLU A 125 -23.92 22.34 11.30
N LEU A 126 -23.53 22.41 12.57
CA LEU A 126 -22.28 23.06 12.97
C LEU A 126 -21.18 22.03 13.08
N ILE A 127 -20.20 22.12 12.18
CA ILE A 127 -18.97 21.34 12.19
C ILE A 127 -18.07 21.90 13.28
N THR A 128 -17.89 21.13 14.36
CA THR A 128 -17.03 21.47 15.51
C THR A 128 -15.76 20.63 15.56
N GLN A 129 -15.71 19.54 14.77
CA GLN A 129 -14.58 18.64 14.65
C GLN A 129 -14.20 18.49 13.17
N GLY A 130 -12.92 18.31 12.86
CA GLY A 130 -12.44 18.07 11.49
C GLY A 130 -12.42 16.58 11.12
N ALA A 131 -12.50 16.28 9.83
CA ALA A 131 -12.51 14.90 9.31
C ALA A 131 -11.26 14.09 9.72
N VAL A 132 -10.09 14.72 9.72
CA VAL A 132 -8.83 14.06 10.10
C VAL A 132 -8.80 13.79 11.60
N ASP A 133 -9.19 14.77 12.42
CA ASP A 133 -9.20 14.61 13.87
C ASP A 133 -10.27 13.60 14.32
N TYR A 134 -11.42 13.56 13.63
CA TYR A 134 -12.43 12.52 13.83
C TYR A 134 -11.88 11.14 13.51
N TRP A 135 -11.26 10.99 12.35
CA TRP A 135 -10.69 9.72 11.92
C TRP A 135 -9.57 9.24 12.84
N GLU A 136 -8.71 10.13 13.34
CA GLU A 136 -7.64 9.81 14.28
C GLU A 136 -8.20 9.32 15.62
N ASN A 137 -9.27 9.95 16.12
CA ASN A 137 -9.96 9.50 17.33
C ASN A 137 -10.59 8.11 17.17
N GLU A 138 -11.18 7.80 16.00
CA GLU A 138 -11.70 6.47 15.70
C GLU A 138 -10.60 5.41 15.61
N VAL A 139 -9.46 5.76 15.01
CA VAL A 139 -8.29 4.86 14.98
C VAL A 139 -7.77 4.56 16.38
N GLU A 140 -7.70 5.57 17.25
CA GLU A 140 -7.27 5.39 18.64
C GLU A 140 -8.26 4.51 19.42
N SER A 141 -9.56 4.69 19.22
CA SER A 141 -10.61 3.90 19.89
C SER A 141 -10.59 2.43 19.47
N LEU A 142 -10.26 2.14 18.21
CA LEU A 142 -10.17 0.80 17.65
C LEU A 142 -8.80 0.13 17.85
N SER A 143 -7.84 0.80 18.48
CA SER A 143 -6.47 0.28 18.67
C SER A 143 -6.40 -1.06 19.42
N SER A 144 -7.38 -1.37 20.27
CA SER A 144 -7.51 -2.65 20.97
C SER A 144 -8.17 -3.77 20.17
N ASP A 145 -8.83 -3.44 19.05
CA ASP A 145 -9.48 -4.41 18.15
C ASP A 145 -8.81 -4.36 16.75
N PRO A 146 -7.77 -5.18 16.54
CA PRO A 146 -7.02 -5.25 15.29
C PRO A 146 -7.86 -5.52 14.03
N ASP A 147 -8.98 -6.24 14.14
CA ASP A 147 -9.82 -6.61 13.01
C ASP A 147 -10.75 -5.46 12.65
N ALA A 148 -11.40 -4.86 13.65
CA ALA A 148 -12.23 -3.68 13.46
C ALA A 148 -11.42 -2.48 12.93
N LEU A 149 -10.19 -2.29 13.44
CA LEU A 149 -9.29 -1.24 12.95
C LEU A 149 -8.91 -1.45 11.48
N ASN A 150 -8.61 -2.69 11.08
CA ASN A 150 -8.28 -2.98 9.69
C ASN A 150 -9.46 -2.72 8.75
N GLU A 151 -10.67 -3.09 9.18
CA GLU A 151 -11.88 -2.79 8.43
C GLU A 151 -12.15 -1.29 8.35
N PHE A 152 -11.95 -0.55 9.44
CA PHE A 152 -12.07 0.92 9.45
C PHE A 152 -11.13 1.57 8.44
N TYR A 153 -9.87 1.13 8.36
CA TYR A 153 -8.92 1.63 7.36
C TYR A 153 -9.38 1.35 5.92
N ARG A 154 -10.02 0.21 5.66
CA ARG A 154 -10.56 -0.12 4.33
C ARG A 154 -11.77 0.73 3.96
N GLN A 155 -12.62 1.03 4.94
CA GLN A 155 -13.83 1.85 4.75
C GLN A 155 -13.50 3.34 4.60
N PHE A 156 -12.56 3.84 5.40
CA PHE A 156 -12.13 5.24 5.43
C PHE A 156 -10.63 5.36 5.11
N PRO A 157 -10.21 5.06 3.87
CA PRO A 157 -8.80 5.07 3.50
C PRO A 157 -8.27 6.50 3.36
N ARG A 158 -7.11 6.76 3.95
CA ARG A 158 -6.34 8.01 3.76
C ARG A 158 -5.20 7.86 2.76
N THR A 159 -4.81 6.61 2.47
CA THR A 159 -3.75 6.25 1.54
C THR A 159 -4.20 5.12 0.63
N GLU A 160 -3.52 4.95 -0.51
CA GLU A 160 -3.74 3.80 -1.39
C GLU A 160 -3.49 2.46 -0.65
N SER A 161 -2.53 2.42 0.26
CA SER A 161 -2.24 1.23 1.06
C SER A 161 -3.38 0.86 1.99
N HIS A 162 -4.10 1.84 2.57
CA HIS A 162 -5.32 1.60 3.34
C HIS A 162 -6.44 1.02 2.46
N ALA A 163 -6.61 1.58 1.26
CA ALA A 163 -7.65 1.14 0.33
C ALA A 163 -7.47 -0.32 -0.10
N PHE A 164 -6.24 -0.76 -0.37
CA PHE A 164 -5.95 -2.11 -0.88
C PHE A 164 -5.52 -3.12 0.20
N ARG A 165 -5.87 -2.90 1.47
CA ARG A 165 -5.63 -3.89 2.54
C ARG A 165 -6.47 -5.14 2.34
N ASP A 166 -5.93 -6.27 2.77
CA ASP A 166 -6.62 -7.55 2.74
C ASP A 166 -7.47 -7.78 4.00
N GLU A 167 -8.47 -8.66 3.90
CA GLU A 167 -9.20 -9.14 5.08
C GLU A 167 -8.23 -9.94 5.98
N SER A 168 -8.30 -9.77 7.29
CA SER A 168 -7.41 -10.47 8.25
C SER A 168 -7.65 -11.99 8.33
N LYS A 169 -8.59 -12.53 7.56
CA LYS A 169 -9.07 -13.90 7.69
C LYS A 169 -8.09 -14.88 7.06
N GLN A 170 -7.60 -15.81 7.89
CA GLN A 170 -6.82 -17.02 7.54
C GLN A 170 -5.30 -16.91 7.45
N SER A 171 -4.68 -15.77 7.77
CA SER A 171 -3.22 -15.76 7.89
C SER A 171 -2.76 -16.38 9.22
N LEU A 172 -1.77 -17.29 9.15
CA LEU A 172 -1.03 -17.77 10.33
C LEU A 172 -0.31 -16.63 11.06
N PHE A 173 -0.03 -15.54 10.35
CA PHE A 173 0.61 -14.35 10.86
C PHE A 173 -0.44 -13.30 11.23
N ASN A 174 -0.19 -12.55 12.30
CA ASN A 174 -1.02 -11.42 12.67
C ASN A 174 -0.87 -10.31 11.60
N LEU A 175 -1.80 -10.29 10.64
CA LEU A 175 -1.79 -9.34 9.53
C LEU A 175 -1.84 -7.89 10.03
N THR A 176 -2.54 -7.62 11.12
CA THR A 176 -2.57 -6.28 11.70
C THR A 176 -1.20 -5.83 12.19
N LYS A 177 -0.42 -6.70 12.84
CA LYS A 177 0.97 -6.38 13.21
C LYS A 177 1.85 -6.13 11.99
N ILE A 178 1.62 -6.87 10.91
CA ILE A 178 2.32 -6.64 9.65
C ILE A 178 1.94 -5.28 9.05
N TYR A 179 0.65 -4.95 8.97
CA TYR A 179 0.20 -3.65 8.46
C TYR A 179 0.65 -2.49 9.33
N GLN A 180 0.57 -2.60 10.67
CA GLN A 180 1.15 -1.61 11.60
C GLN A 180 2.63 -1.37 11.30
N GLN A 181 3.39 -2.45 11.03
CA GLN A 181 4.80 -2.34 10.68
C GLN A 181 5.00 -1.69 9.30
N ILE A 182 4.16 -2.01 8.32
CA ILE A 182 4.19 -1.38 6.98
C ILE A 182 3.90 0.12 7.10
N ASP A 183 2.82 0.51 7.80
CA ASP A 183 2.45 1.92 8.01
C ASP A 183 3.57 2.68 8.72
N TYR A 184 4.15 2.08 9.77
CA TYR A 184 5.30 2.64 10.45
C TYR A 184 6.49 2.84 9.49
N ASN A 185 6.80 1.83 8.67
CA ASN A 185 7.90 1.92 7.71
C ASN A 185 7.64 2.99 6.64
N ASP A 186 6.41 3.12 6.14
CA ASP A 186 6.01 4.13 5.15
C ASP A 186 6.04 5.55 5.75
N SER A 187 5.72 5.68 7.05
CA SER A 187 5.80 6.96 7.77
C SER A 187 7.24 7.42 8.04
N ILE A 188 8.20 6.49 8.03
CA ILE A 188 9.60 6.79 8.31
C ILE A 188 10.33 7.18 7.03
N ASN A 189 10.91 8.38 7.03
CA ASN A 189 11.91 8.75 6.04
C ASN A 189 13.21 7.96 6.32
N LEU A 190 13.36 6.79 5.67
CA LEU A 190 14.45 5.83 5.83
C LEU A 190 15.85 6.46 5.82
N HIS A 191 16.03 7.59 5.12
CA HIS A 191 17.30 8.31 5.05
C HIS A 191 17.76 8.94 6.38
N HIS A 192 16.85 9.23 7.31
CA HIS A 192 17.21 9.82 8.61
C HIS A 192 17.55 8.77 9.68
N TYR A 193 17.14 7.52 9.49
CA TYR A 193 17.24 6.47 10.52
C TYR A 193 18.21 5.34 10.15
N THR A 194 18.91 5.46 9.02
CA THR A 194 19.90 4.47 8.56
C THR A 194 21.31 5.01 8.70
N THR A 195 22.21 4.19 9.27
CA THR A 195 23.65 4.47 9.30
C THR A 195 24.35 3.59 8.28
N GLN A 196 25.08 4.21 7.35
CA GLN A 196 25.92 3.49 6.39
C GLN A 196 27.28 3.16 6.99
N GLY A 197 27.79 1.95 6.74
CA GLY A 197 29.08 1.51 7.27
C GLY A 197 29.52 0.14 6.82
N SER A 198 30.56 -0.37 7.47
CA SER A 198 31.19 -1.64 7.16
C SER A 198 31.33 -2.52 8.39
N PHE A 199 31.07 -3.82 8.22
CA PHE A 199 31.48 -4.86 9.16
C PHE A 199 32.86 -5.39 8.77
N HIS A 200 33.73 -5.60 9.76
CA HIS A 200 35.02 -6.23 9.58
C HIS A 200 35.37 -7.08 10.81
N TRP A 201 36.24 -8.07 10.61
CA TRP A 201 36.75 -8.88 11.71
C TRP A 201 37.78 -8.09 12.52
N GLN A 202 37.78 -8.28 13.83
CA GLN A 202 38.75 -7.70 14.73
C GLN A 202 40.16 -8.10 14.28
N ASN A 203 41.00 -7.10 14.05
CA ASN A 203 42.36 -7.27 13.56
C ASN A 203 42.47 -8.03 12.21
N GLY A 204 41.38 -8.11 11.43
CA GLY A 204 41.33 -8.87 10.19
C GLY A 204 41.35 -10.40 10.36
N ILE A 205 41.26 -10.91 11.60
CA ILE A 205 41.30 -12.34 11.89
C ILE A 205 39.92 -12.93 11.63
N LYS A 206 39.81 -13.76 10.59
CA LYS A 206 38.54 -14.42 10.23
C LYS A 206 37.94 -15.17 11.42
N ASP A 207 36.62 -15.09 11.57
CA ASP A 207 35.83 -15.73 12.63
C ASP A 207 36.18 -15.27 14.07
N SER A 208 36.83 -14.10 14.19
CA SER A 208 37.02 -13.40 15.47
C SER A 208 35.78 -12.55 15.82
N LYS A 209 35.95 -11.40 16.50
CA LYS A 209 34.84 -10.49 16.77
C LYS A 209 34.52 -9.66 15.54
N VAL A 210 33.25 -9.55 15.16
CA VAL A 210 32.77 -8.63 14.15
C VAL A 210 32.65 -7.23 14.77
N ILE A 211 33.24 -6.24 14.12
CA ILE A 211 33.21 -4.82 14.49
C ILE A 211 32.44 -4.05 13.41
N TRP A 212 31.48 -3.24 13.85
CA TRP A 212 30.82 -2.25 13.01
C TRP A 212 31.60 -0.93 13.01
N SER A 213 31.74 -0.31 11.85
CA SER A 213 32.27 1.07 11.75
C SER A 213 31.46 1.92 10.78
N PRO A 214 30.88 3.06 11.22
CA PRO A 214 30.21 4.01 10.35
C PRO A 214 31.17 4.56 9.29
N ASN A 215 30.74 4.54 8.03
CA ASN A 215 31.57 4.89 6.88
C ASN A 215 30.66 5.20 5.67
N LYS A 216 30.83 6.38 5.06
CA LYS A 216 30.06 6.82 3.87
C LYS A 216 30.29 5.99 2.59
N ARG A 217 31.36 5.19 2.56
CA ARG A 217 31.69 4.21 1.51
C ARG A 217 31.39 2.77 1.94
N GLY A 218 30.71 2.60 3.07
CA GLY A 218 30.33 1.30 3.60
C GLY A 218 29.28 0.61 2.72
N ARG A 219 29.28 -0.72 2.72
CA ARG A 219 28.33 -1.50 1.91
C ARG A 219 26.98 -1.73 2.61
N PHE A 220 26.95 -1.64 3.93
CA PHE A 220 25.80 -2.01 4.72
C PHE A 220 25.09 -0.78 5.26
N PHE A 221 23.77 -0.87 5.36
CA PHE A 221 22.91 0.10 6.03
C PHE A 221 22.27 -0.57 7.24
N VAL A 222 22.45 0.02 8.42
CA VAL A 222 21.88 -0.50 9.66
C VAL A 222 20.95 0.53 10.29
N THR A 223 19.80 0.09 10.76
CA THR A 223 18.85 0.90 11.54
C THR A 223 18.99 0.67 13.05
N TYR A 224 19.64 -0.43 13.44
CA TYR A 224 19.80 -0.84 14.82
C TYR A 224 21.14 -1.57 15.03
N ILE A 225 21.82 -1.25 16.12
CA ILE A 225 22.99 -1.98 16.61
C ILE A 225 22.70 -2.41 18.05
N PRO A 226 22.79 -3.72 18.36
CA PRO A 226 22.52 -4.20 19.71
C PRO A 226 23.55 -3.66 20.71
N LYS A 227 23.17 -3.61 22.00
CA LYS A 227 24.07 -3.18 23.08
C LYS A 227 25.36 -4.02 23.09
N ALA A 228 26.47 -3.44 23.53
CA ALA A 228 27.78 -4.08 23.52
C ALA A 228 27.80 -5.46 24.22
N SER A 229 27.01 -5.64 25.28
CA SER A 229 26.87 -6.91 25.99
C SER A 229 26.25 -8.05 25.16
N MET A 230 25.53 -7.72 24.09
CA MET A 230 24.86 -8.66 23.21
C MET A 230 25.64 -8.89 21.92
N GLN A 231 26.58 -8.01 21.56
CA GLN A 231 27.38 -8.14 20.34
C GLN A 231 28.34 -9.33 20.46
N ASN A 232 28.55 -10.06 19.35
CA ASN A 232 29.47 -11.20 19.28
C ASN A 232 29.19 -12.32 20.31
N ASN A 233 27.94 -12.44 20.78
CA ASN A 233 27.52 -13.52 21.66
C ASN A 233 27.33 -14.82 20.84
N VAL A 234 28.29 -15.74 20.95
CA VAL A 234 28.33 -17.00 20.20
C VAL A 234 28.40 -18.16 21.19
N VAL A 235 27.51 -19.14 21.03
CA VAL A 235 27.45 -20.36 21.84
C VAL A 235 28.00 -21.52 21.03
N VAL A 236 28.99 -22.24 21.56
CA VAL A 236 29.57 -23.42 20.89
C VAL A 236 28.93 -24.69 21.45
N LYS A 237 28.24 -25.46 20.60
CA LYS A 237 27.65 -26.77 20.97
C LYS A 237 28.14 -27.81 19.96
N GLY A 238 28.77 -28.89 20.45
CA GLY A 238 29.26 -29.98 19.59
C GLY A 238 30.23 -29.53 18.48
N GLY A 239 31.07 -28.52 18.76
CA GLY A 239 32.02 -27.96 17.78
C GLY A 239 31.42 -27.03 16.74
N ARG A 240 30.10 -26.79 16.78
CA ARG A 240 29.41 -25.81 15.90
C ARG A 240 29.08 -24.53 16.67
N MET A 241 29.17 -23.40 15.98
CA MET A 241 28.83 -22.09 16.52
C MET A 241 27.34 -21.79 16.31
N TYR A 242 26.67 -21.28 17.34
CA TYR A 242 25.26 -20.90 17.35
C TYR A 242 25.11 -19.45 17.82
N PRO A 243 24.09 -18.72 17.34
CA PRO A 243 23.81 -17.37 17.85
C PRO A 243 23.37 -17.44 19.32
N GLY A 244 24.03 -16.68 20.19
CA GLY A 244 23.65 -16.61 21.60
C GLY A 244 22.40 -15.77 21.89
N ASN A 245 21.92 -15.00 20.89
CA ASN A 245 20.75 -14.12 21.00
C ASN A 245 19.68 -14.49 19.95
N GLU A 246 19.31 -15.77 19.88
CA GLU A 246 18.37 -16.29 18.87
C GLU A 246 16.99 -15.59 18.84
N HIS A 247 16.60 -14.93 19.94
CA HIS A 247 15.34 -14.22 20.09
C HIS A 247 15.37 -12.75 19.62
N VAL A 248 16.56 -12.22 19.27
CA VAL A 248 16.75 -10.77 19.03
C VAL A 248 16.61 -10.41 17.56
N GLY A 249 16.69 -11.38 16.65
CA GLY A 249 16.51 -11.12 15.23
C GLY A 249 16.55 -12.38 14.40
N SER A 250 15.99 -12.25 13.20
CA SER A 250 16.00 -13.28 12.17
C SER A 250 16.76 -12.72 10.97
N PHE A 251 17.56 -13.57 10.32
CA PHE A 251 18.26 -13.21 9.09
C PHE A 251 17.59 -13.93 7.92
N GLY A 252 17.13 -13.15 6.93
CA GLY A 252 16.66 -13.68 5.65
C GLY A 252 17.78 -13.53 4.62
N CYS A 253 18.17 -14.64 3.99
CA CYS A 253 18.97 -14.61 2.77
C CYS A 253 18.06 -15.08 1.65
N ASP A 254 17.93 -14.29 0.60
CA ASP A 254 17.35 -14.81 -0.64
C ASP A 254 18.32 -15.86 -1.20
N SER A 255 17.84 -17.09 -1.38
CA SER A 255 18.65 -18.19 -1.91
C SER A 255 18.75 -18.18 -3.43
N TYR A 256 18.04 -17.27 -4.12
CA TYR A 256 18.07 -17.20 -5.57
C TYR A 256 19.22 -16.31 -6.06
N ASP A 257 20.13 -16.92 -6.83
CA ASP A 257 21.06 -16.21 -7.70
C ASP A 257 20.29 -15.67 -8.91
N ILE A 258 19.55 -14.58 -8.69
CA ILE A 258 18.87 -13.87 -9.77
C ILE A 258 19.93 -13.10 -10.56
N SER A 259 20.25 -13.63 -11.75
CA SER A 259 21.18 -13.07 -12.73
C SER A 259 20.81 -11.68 -13.28
N GLY A 260 19.72 -11.09 -12.79
CA GLY A 260 19.29 -9.74 -13.10
C GLY A 260 18.55 -9.13 -11.93
N VAL A 261 19.22 -8.26 -11.19
CA VAL A 261 18.56 -7.36 -10.24
C VAL A 261 17.83 -6.28 -11.02
N VAL A 262 16.50 -6.17 -10.83
CA VAL A 262 15.64 -5.16 -11.48
C VAL A 262 16.10 -3.72 -11.19
N VAL A 263 16.91 -3.53 -10.14
CA VAL A 263 17.40 -2.22 -9.68
C VAL A 263 18.93 -2.05 -9.84
N GLY A 264 19.63 -2.97 -10.52
CA GLY A 264 21.07 -2.84 -10.79
C GLY A 264 21.98 -2.88 -9.56
N LYS A 265 21.44 -3.18 -8.37
CA LYS A 265 22.19 -3.31 -7.11
C LYS A 265 21.79 -4.62 -6.46
N GLY A 266 22.75 -5.54 -6.31
CA GLY A 266 22.62 -6.71 -5.45
C GLY A 266 22.71 -6.32 -3.97
N SER A 267 22.15 -7.19 -3.12
CA SER A 267 22.23 -7.09 -1.67
C SER A 267 23.67 -7.03 -1.14
#